data_AF-A0A848KTE9-F1
#
_entry.id   AF-A0A848KTE9-F1
#
_cell.length_a   1.000
_cell.length_b   1.000
_cell.length_c   1.000
_cell.angle_alpha   90.00
_cell.angle_beta   90.00
_cell.angle_gamma   90.00
#
_symmetry.space_group_name_H-M   'P 1'
#
loop_
_entity.id
_entity.type
_entity.pdbx_description
1 polymer ?
#
loop_
_entity_poly.entity_id
_entity_poly.type
_entity_poly.pdbx_seq_one_letter_code
_entity_poly.pdbx_strand_id
1 'polypeptide(L)'
;MSYQEKSAWIMLVLAVGTYAGYAAVVWQRARNVALTEVAYVSPMLWAIGISILLSIIAHIVIGAFSPKGEDRKDQRDREIGRFGEYTGQSFLVIGAIAALGLAMAEVEYFWIANVLALAFFLSAAVGSMAKLSAYRVGIPRW
;
A
#
# COMPACT_ATOMS: atom_id res chain seq x y z
N MET A 1 5.12 0.23 21.81
CA MET A 1 4.84 -0.33 20.46
C MET A 1 6.07 -1.05 19.97
N SER A 2 5.92 -2.31 19.57
CA SER A 2 7.04 -3.09 19.00
C SER A 2 7.51 -2.49 17.68
N TYR A 3 8.72 -2.84 17.24
CA TYR A 3 9.26 -2.44 15.93
C TYR A 3 8.26 -2.72 14.79
N GLN A 4 7.62 -3.89 14.83
CA GLN A 4 6.66 -4.33 13.82
C GLN A 4 5.35 -3.56 13.87
N GLU A 5 4.85 -3.22 15.05
CA GLU A 5 3.64 -2.39 15.20
C GLU A 5 3.89 -0.98 14.63
N LYS A 6 5.07 -0.40 14.87
CA LYS A 6 5.49 0.89 14.28
C LYS A 6 5.59 0.79 12.75
N SER A 7 6.22 -0.26 12.22
CA SER A 7 6.34 -0.48 10.77
C SER A 7 4.97 -0.64 10.09
N ALA A 8 4.03 -1.37 10.70
CA ALA A 8 2.69 -1.54 10.15
C ALA A 8 1.89 -0.23 10.11
N TRP A 9 1.98 0.61 11.15
CA TRP A 9 1.38 1.96 11.12
C TRP A 9 1.98 2.84 10.03
N ILE A 10 3.29 2.81 9.86
CA ILE A 10 3.98 3.59 8.83
C ILE A 10 3.53 3.17 7.43
N MET A 11 3.47 1.85 7.16
CA MET A 11 3.00 1.36 5.87
C MET A 11 1.53 1.73 5.62
N LEU A 12 0.68 1.68 6.65
CA LEU A 12 -0.72 2.10 6.54
C LEU A 12 -0.85 3.60 6.19
N VAL A 13 -0.15 4.46 6.93
CA VAL A 13 -0.17 5.91 6.69
C VAL A 13 0.41 6.24 5.32
N LEU A 14 1.47 5.56 4.91
CA LEU A 14 2.07 5.74 3.58
C LEU A 14 1.13 5.31 2.47
N ALA A 15 0.50 4.14 2.59
CA ALA A 15 -0.43 3.64 1.58
C ALA A 15 -1.62 4.61 1.41
N VAL A 16 -2.27 4.98 2.52
CA VAL A 16 -3.43 5.87 2.50
C VAL A 16 -3.04 7.27 2.05
N GLY A 17 -1.98 7.83 2.62
CA GLY A 17 -1.53 9.20 2.33
C GLY A 17 -1.06 9.36 0.88
N THR A 18 -0.32 8.40 0.35
CA THR A 18 0.14 8.45 -1.05
C THR A 18 -1.04 8.33 -2.01
N TYR A 19 -1.98 7.42 -1.75
CA TYR A 19 -3.16 7.28 -2.60
C TYR A 19 -4.04 8.53 -2.57
N ALA A 20 -4.31 9.08 -1.38
CA ALA A 20 -5.08 10.31 -1.24
C ALA A 20 -4.39 11.50 -1.94
N GLY A 21 -3.06 11.61 -1.83
CA GLY A 21 -2.28 12.62 -2.53
C GLY A 21 -2.36 12.46 -4.05
N TYR A 22 -2.19 11.24 -4.57
CA TYR A 22 -2.36 10.94 -5.99
C TYR A 22 -3.76 11.31 -6.49
N ALA A 23 -4.81 10.86 -5.80
CA ALA A 23 -6.20 11.14 -6.15
C ALA A 23 -6.50 12.65 -6.14
N ALA A 24 -5.98 13.40 -5.16
CA ALA A 24 -6.13 14.84 -5.10
C ALA A 24 -5.45 15.55 -6.29
N VAL A 25 -4.24 15.12 -6.67
CA VAL A 25 -3.53 15.67 -7.83
C VAL A 25 -4.25 15.36 -9.14
N VAL A 26 -4.74 14.13 -9.31
CA VAL A 26 -5.54 13.74 -10.49
C VAL A 26 -6.83 14.55 -10.55
N TRP A 27 -7.56 14.67 -9.43
CA TRP A 27 -8.78 15.47 -9.35
C TRP A 27 -8.54 16.95 -9.68
N GLN A 28 -7.44 17.53 -9.17
CA GLN A 28 -7.10 18.92 -9.44
C GLN A 28 -6.77 19.16 -10.93
N ARG A 29 -6.10 18.20 -11.58
CA ARG A 29 -5.78 18.26 -13.01
C ARG A 29 -7.00 17.98 -13.91
N ALA A 30 -7.93 17.16 -13.44
CA ALA A 30 -9.19 16.85 -14.12
C ALA A 30 -10.23 17.99 -14.09
N ARG A 31 -9.98 19.10 -13.37
CA ARG A 31 -10.94 20.22 -13.30
C ARG A 31 -11.22 20.88 -14.64
N ASN A 32 -10.27 20.86 -15.57
CA ASN A 32 -10.32 21.61 -16.82
C ASN A 32 -10.25 20.74 -18.08
N VAL A 33 -10.17 19.42 -17.94
CA VAL A 33 -9.98 18.47 -19.04
C VAL A 33 -10.72 17.17 -18.73
N ALA A 34 -11.20 16.46 -19.75
CA ALA A 34 -11.78 15.12 -19.57
C ALA A 34 -10.81 14.21 -18.80
N LEU A 35 -11.34 13.39 -17.88
CA LEU A 35 -10.54 12.51 -16.99
C LEU A 35 -9.55 11.62 -17.76
N THR A 36 -9.92 11.26 -18.98
CA THR A 36 -9.22 10.42 -19.94
C THR A 36 -8.00 11.08 -20.59
N GLU A 37 -8.01 12.40 -20.70
CA GLU A 37 -6.93 13.21 -21.29
C GLU A 37 -5.98 13.78 -20.24
N VAL A 38 -6.26 13.53 -18.94
CA VAL A 38 -5.40 14.00 -17.85
C VAL A 38 -4.05 13.30 -17.96
N ALA A 39 -2.96 14.07 -17.96
CA ALA A 39 -1.59 13.55 -17.87
C ALA A 39 -1.33 12.90 -16.49
N TYR A 40 -1.82 11.67 -16.33
CA TYR A 40 -1.81 10.90 -15.09
C TYR A 40 -0.50 10.15 -14.84
N VAL A 41 0.29 9.91 -15.90
CA VAL A 41 1.55 9.15 -15.84
C VAL A 41 2.56 9.81 -14.91
N SER A 42 2.83 11.11 -15.08
CA SER A 42 3.78 11.85 -14.22
C SER A 42 3.38 11.83 -12.72
N PRO A 43 2.15 12.18 -12.32
CA PRO A 43 1.77 12.16 -10.91
C PRO A 43 1.71 10.75 -10.34
N MET A 44 1.37 9.74 -11.14
CA MET A 44 1.43 8.33 -10.72
C MET A 44 2.87 7.89 -10.41
N LEU A 45 3.82 8.22 -11.30
CA LEU A 45 5.25 7.93 -11.09
C LEU A 45 5.81 8.66 -9.86
N TRP A 46 5.45 9.92 -9.66
CA TRP A 46 5.84 10.66 -8.45
C TRP A 46 5.25 10.05 -7.19
N ALA A 47 3.98 9.65 -7.19
CA ALA A 47 3.34 9.01 -6.05
C ALA A 47 4.00 7.67 -5.70
N ILE A 48 4.29 6.85 -6.70
CA ILE A 48 5.02 5.57 -6.52
C ILE A 48 6.43 5.86 -5.97
N GLY A 49 7.18 6.75 -6.62
CA GLY A 49 8.55 7.10 -6.22
C GLY A 49 8.63 7.65 -4.79
N ILE A 50 7.77 8.60 -4.44
CA ILE A 50 7.71 9.19 -3.10
C ILE A 50 7.34 8.15 -2.06
N SER A 51 6.37 7.27 -2.33
CA SER A 51 5.95 6.26 -1.36
C SER A 51 7.04 5.22 -1.08
N ILE A 52 7.76 4.77 -2.11
CA ILE A 52 8.92 3.89 -1.96
C ILE A 52 9.99 4.59 -1.12
N LEU A 53 10.32 5.83 -1.47
CA LEU A 53 11.40 6.58 -0.82
C LEU A 53 11.08 6.88 0.65
N LEU A 54 9.84 7.32 0.94
CA LEU A 54 9.39 7.51 2.32
C LEU A 54 9.32 6.20 3.10
N SER A 55 8.92 5.09 2.48
CA SER A 55 8.92 3.78 3.12
C SER A 55 10.33 3.37 3.54
N ILE A 56 11.32 3.54 2.66
CA ILE A 56 12.72 3.25 2.96
C ILE A 56 13.22 4.12 4.11
N ILE A 57 13.02 5.45 4.03
CA ILE A 57 13.43 6.38 5.10
C ILE A 57 12.80 5.99 6.43
N ALA A 58 11.50 5.69 6.44
CA ALA A 58 10.79 5.36 7.65
C ALA A 58 11.30 4.05 8.30
N HIS A 59 11.60 3.02 7.51
CA HIS A 59 12.21 1.79 8.02
C HIS A 59 13.63 2.02 8.56
N ILE A 60 14.44 2.85 7.88
CA ILE A 60 15.79 3.22 8.36
C ILE A 60 15.69 3.95 9.70
N VAL A 61 14.79 4.93 9.82
CA VAL A 61 14.58 5.70 11.05
C VAL A 61 14.16 4.76 12.19
N ILE A 62 13.17 3.89 12.00
CA ILE A 62 12.78 2.94 13.06
C ILE A 62 13.97 2.05 13.44
N GLY A 63 14.70 1.50 12.46
CA GLY A 63 15.85 0.64 12.72
C GLY A 63 16.96 1.34 13.50
N ALA A 64 17.23 2.61 13.21
CA ALA A 64 18.23 3.41 13.91
C ALA A 64 17.86 3.72 15.37
N PHE A 65 16.56 3.88 15.66
CA PHE A 65 16.05 4.17 17.00
C PHE A 65 15.64 2.92 17.80
N SER A 66 15.76 1.71 17.24
CA SER A 66 15.46 0.47 17.95
C SER A 66 16.68 -0.01 18.75
N PRO A 67 16.55 -0.37 20.05
CA PRO A 67 17.66 -0.86 20.84
C PRO A 67 18.23 -2.16 20.25
N LYS A 68 19.56 -2.30 20.18
CA LYS A 68 20.31 -3.45 19.61
C LYS A 68 20.06 -4.82 20.27
N GLY A 69 19.05 -4.98 21.12
CA GLY A 69 18.70 -6.22 21.83
C GLY A 69 17.29 -6.76 21.56
N GLU A 70 16.43 -6.05 20.82
CA GLU A 70 15.06 -6.48 20.49
C GLU A 70 14.96 -7.30 19.19
N ASP A 71 16.08 -7.57 18.50
CA ASP A 71 16.11 -8.32 17.23
C ASP A 71 15.93 -9.84 17.39
N ARG A 72 15.25 -10.27 18.44
CA ARG A 72 14.68 -11.62 18.48
C ARG A 72 13.39 -11.57 17.67
N LYS A 73 13.51 -11.77 16.36
CA LYS A 73 12.41 -12.20 15.47
C LYS A 73 11.80 -13.47 16.05
N ASP A 74 10.90 -13.32 17.01
CA ASP A 74 10.20 -14.44 17.62
C ASP A 74 9.28 -15.05 16.55
N GLN A 75 9.00 -16.35 16.62
CA GLN A 75 8.22 -17.05 15.58
C GLN A 75 6.88 -16.34 15.28
N ARG A 76 6.30 -15.70 16.30
CA ARG A 76 5.08 -14.90 16.23
C ARG A 76 5.17 -13.72 15.27
N ASP A 77 6.30 -13.02 15.20
CA ASP A 77 6.46 -11.87 14.30
C ASP A 77 6.57 -12.30 12.83
N ARG A 78 7.13 -13.49 12.58
CA ARG A 78 7.23 -14.07 11.24
C ARG A 78 5.87 -14.54 10.72
N GLU A 79 5.04 -15.08 11.61
CA GLU A 79 3.65 -15.46 11.30
C GLU A 79 2.78 -14.23 11.01
N ILE A 80 2.90 -13.15 11.80
CA ILE A 80 2.17 -11.89 11.57
C ILE A 80 2.62 -11.23 10.25
N GLY A 81 3.92 -11.27 9.95
CA GLY A 81 4.46 -10.83 8.67
C GLY A 81 3.78 -11.52 7.49
N ARG A 82 3.73 -12.86 7.52
CA ARG A 82 3.07 -13.69 6.52
C ARG A 82 1.57 -13.42 6.41
N PHE A 83 0.87 -13.29 7.54
CA PHE A 83 -0.57 -13.06 7.54
C PHE A 83 -0.95 -11.75 6.83
N GLY A 84 -0.19 -10.67 7.09
CA GLY A 84 -0.41 -9.40 6.39
C GLY A 84 -0.08 -9.47 4.90
N GLU A 85 0.94 -10.24 4.51
CA GLU A 85 1.30 -10.47 3.11
C GLU A 85 0.20 -11.26 2.37
N TYR A 86 -0.30 -12.35 2.96
CA TYR A 86 -1.41 -13.12 2.37
C TYR A 86 -2.69 -12.29 2.24
N THR A 87 -3.04 -11.50 3.26
CA THR A 87 -4.26 -10.68 3.23
C THR A 87 -4.15 -9.54 2.21
N GLY A 88 -2.99 -8.91 2.09
CA GLY A 88 -2.74 -7.90 1.07
C GLY A 88 -2.78 -8.49 -0.35
N GLN A 89 -2.20 -9.67 -0.55
CA GLN A 89 -2.07 -10.27 -1.88
C GLN A 89 -3.43 -10.56 -2.55
N SER A 90 -4.46 -10.91 -1.80
CA SER A 90 -5.81 -11.11 -2.35
C SER A 90 -6.36 -9.85 -3.05
N PHE A 91 -6.10 -8.65 -2.51
CA PHE A 91 -6.55 -7.40 -3.12
C PHE A 91 -5.77 -7.04 -4.39
N LEU A 92 -4.49 -7.40 -4.47
CA LEU A 92 -3.72 -7.28 -5.72
C LEU A 92 -4.30 -8.17 -6.82
N VAL A 93 -4.63 -9.42 -6.49
CA VAL A 93 -5.19 -10.37 -7.44
C VAL A 93 -6.55 -9.87 -7.96
N ILE A 94 -7.44 -9.40 -7.07
CA ILE A 94 -8.73 -8.82 -7.46
C ILE A 94 -8.53 -7.62 -8.39
N GLY A 95 -7.60 -6.73 -8.05
CA GLY A 95 -7.26 -5.58 -8.89
C GLY A 95 -6.70 -5.95 -10.26
N ALA A 96 -5.83 -6.95 -10.31
CA ALA A 96 -5.28 -7.46 -11.56
C ALA A 96 -6.38 -8.07 -12.44
N ILE A 97 -7.32 -8.82 -11.87
CA ILE A 97 -8.48 -9.37 -12.60
C ILE A 97 -9.37 -8.24 -13.14
N ALA A 98 -9.65 -7.21 -12.32
CA ALA A 98 -10.43 -6.05 -12.76
C ALA A 98 -9.73 -5.29 -13.90
N ALA A 99 -8.42 -5.08 -13.80
CA ALA A 99 -7.61 -4.46 -14.86
C ALA A 99 -7.60 -5.28 -16.14
N LEU A 100 -7.57 -6.61 -16.03
CA LEU A 100 -7.62 -7.53 -17.17
C LEU A 100 -9.00 -7.48 -17.86
N GLY A 101 -10.09 -7.41 -17.09
CA GLY A 101 -11.44 -7.19 -17.63
C GLY A 101 -11.57 -5.84 -18.35
N LEU A 102 -10.99 -4.77 -17.79
CA LEU A 102 -10.95 -3.46 -18.45
C LEU A 102 -10.13 -3.48 -19.74
N ALA A 103 -9.00 -4.19 -19.76
CA ALA A 103 -8.19 -4.36 -20.95
C ALA A 103 -8.92 -5.16 -22.05
N MET A 104 -9.65 -6.21 -21.68
CA MET A 104 -10.47 -7.00 -22.62
C MET A 104 -11.65 -6.19 -23.17
N ALA A 105 -12.17 -5.23 -22.39
CA ALA A 105 -13.21 -4.31 -22.83
C ALA A 105 -12.67 -3.09 -23.61
N GLU A 106 -11.37 -3.08 -23.94
CA GLU A 106 -10.66 -1.99 -24.63
C GLU A 106 -10.91 -0.61 -23.98
N VAL A 107 -11.12 -0.61 -22.66
CA VAL A 107 -11.31 0.62 -21.91
C VAL A 107 -9.99 1.37 -21.89
N GLU A 108 -10.08 2.69 -21.92
CA GLU A 108 -8.91 3.55 -21.96
C GLU A 108 -7.88 3.24 -20.87
N TYR A 109 -6.60 3.36 -21.24
CA TYR A 109 -5.45 3.08 -20.39
C TYR A 109 -5.49 3.82 -19.04
N PHE A 110 -6.15 4.98 -18.98
CA PHE A 110 -6.40 5.72 -17.75
C PHE A 110 -7.09 4.85 -16.68
N TRP A 111 -8.17 4.15 -17.03
CA TRP A 111 -8.94 3.35 -16.08
C TRP A 111 -8.17 2.12 -15.62
N ILE A 112 -7.49 1.46 -16.55
CA ILE A 112 -6.64 0.29 -16.26
C ILE A 112 -5.55 0.68 -15.26
N ALA A 113 -4.85 1.78 -15.50
CA ALA A 113 -3.78 2.26 -14.63
C ALA A 113 -4.29 2.66 -13.23
N ASN A 114 -5.43 3.37 -13.15
CA ASN A 114 -6.00 3.78 -11.87
C ASN A 114 -6.54 2.60 -11.06
N VAL A 115 -7.13 1.59 -11.70
CA VAL A 115 -7.57 0.36 -11.02
C VAL A 115 -6.39 -0.41 -10.44
N LEU A 116 -5.30 -0.54 -11.21
CA LEU A 116 -4.07 -1.15 -10.70
C LEU A 116 -3.48 -0.35 -9.55
N ALA A 117 -3.38 0.98 -9.69
CA ALA A 117 -2.88 1.84 -8.63
C ALA A 117 -3.71 1.66 -7.35
N LEU A 118 -5.04 1.75 -7.46
CA LEU A 118 -5.98 1.56 -6.35
C LEU A 118 -5.77 0.19 -5.69
N ALA A 119 -5.62 -0.87 -6.48
CA ALA A 119 -5.41 -2.22 -5.97
C ALA A 119 -4.09 -2.37 -5.19
N PHE A 120 -2.99 -1.78 -5.70
CA PHE A 120 -1.72 -1.74 -4.99
C PHE A 120 -1.86 -1.03 -3.63
N PHE A 121 -2.54 0.11 -3.60
CA PHE A 121 -2.73 0.86 -2.36
C PHE A 121 -3.65 0.16 -1.38
N LEU A 122 -4.78 -0.41 -1.83
CA LEU A 122 -5.68 -1.18 -0.98
C LEU A 122 -5.00 -2.41 -0.40
N SER A 123 -4.22 -3.14 -1.22
CA SER A 123 -3.43 -4.27 -0.75
C SER A 123 -2.48 -3.89 0.38
N ALA A 124 -1.73 -2.80 0.20
CA ALA A 124 -0.80 -2.31 1.21
C ALA A 124 -1.53 -1.85 2.49
N ALA A 125 -2.66 -1.16 2.36
CA ALA A 125 -3.46 -0.69 3.48
C ALA A 125 -4.07 -1.86 4.26
N VAL A 126 -4.72 -2.80 3.59
CA VAL A 126 -5.35 -3.98 4.21
C VAL A 126 -4.31 -4.89 4.84
N GLY A 127 -3.19 -5.15 4.16
CA GLY A 127 -2.09 -5.94 4.72
C GLY A 127 -1.51 -5.30 5.98
N SER A 128 -1.44 -3.97 6.04
CA SER A 128 -1.01 -3.22 7.22
C SER A 128 -2.05 -3.26 8.36
N MET A 129 -3.34 -3.10 8.03
CA MET A 129 -4.44 -3.22 9.00
C MET A 129 -4.50 -4.62 9.61
N ALA A 130 -4.30 -5.66 8.79
CA ALA A 130 -4.27 -7.06 9.22
C ALA A 130 -3.11 -7.33 10.19
N LYS A 131 -1.92 -6.75 9.94
CA LYS A 131 -0.80 -6.81 10.89
C LYS A 131 -1.15 -6.12 12.21
N LEU A 132 -1.75 -4.93 12.15
CA LEU A 132 -2.16 -4.16 13.34
C LEU A 132 -3.25 -4.85 14.16
N SER A 133 -4.24 -5.47 13.52
CA SER A 133 -5.29 -6.22 14.21
C SER A 133 -4.71 -7.48 14.87
N ALA A 134 -3.80 -8.20 14.20
CA ALA A 134 -3.10 -9.35 14.77
C ALA A 134 -2.25 -8.97 15.99
N TYR A 135 -1.61 -7.79 16.00
CA TYR A 135 -0.88 -7.28 17.18
C TYR A 135 -1.80 -6.93 18.36
N ARG A 136 -3.04 -6.50 18.12
CA ARG A 136 -3.98 -6.10 19.17
C ARG A 136 -4.89 -7.22 19.69
N VAL A 137 -5.31 -8.13 18.83
CA VAL A 137 -6.34 -9.15 19.12
C VAL A 137 -5.74 -10.55 19.26
N GLY A 138 -4.51 -10.76 18.76
CA GLY A 138 -3.88 -12.08 18.65
C GLY A 138 -4.21 -12.77 17.33
N ILE A 139 -3.32 -13.65 16.87
CA ILE A 139 -3.52 -14.44 15.65
C ILE A 139 -4.64 -15.46 15.93
N PRO A 140 -5.69 -15.56 15.09
CA PRO A 140 -6.66 -16.65 15.22
C PRO A 140 -5.91 -17.97 15.02
N ARG A 141 -5.76 -18.74 16.10
CA ARG A 141 -5.23 -20.10 16.04
C ARG A 141 -6.30 -20.99 15.42
N TRP A 142 -6.15 -21.31 14.14
CA TRP A 142 -6.84 -22.44 13.52
C TRP A 142 -5.90 -23.65 13.52
#